data_AF-A0AB33AQ40-F1
#
_entry.id   AF-A0AB33AQ40-F1
#
_cell.length_a   1.000
_cell.length_b   1.000
_cell.length_c   1.000
_cell.angle_alpha   90.00
_cell.angle_beta   90.00
_cell.angle_gamma   90.00
#
_symmetry.space_group_name_H-M   'P 1'
#
loop_
_entity.id
_entity.type
_entity.pdbx_description
1 polymer ?
#
loop_
_entity_poly.entity_id
_entity_poly.type
_entity_poly.pdbx_seq_one_letter_code
_entity_poly.pdbx_strand_id
1 'polypeptide(L)'
;MMKTGDYVQIRDTYFTDHEDLKEFLINKEERRLYVGVIVKIDDQNACIPFRSKTPNNGRVAARGTFPIPSSTRPEACLDLTKTLIIKEESYLKILDEKTIKIPETQKKRINENIDEIQKKLDKYLEGYKKAEKSGRISRDALFKFSTLQNYHEELGIKKEFKVENEKEKDRNDPKVENAQKDQERHRRLAYMRQMGRER
;
A
#
# COMPACT_ATOMS: atom_id res chain seq x y z
N MET A 1 -8.12 10.39 26.23
CA MET A 1 -7.07 10.81 25.29
C MET A 1 -6.25 9.58 24.98
N MET A 2 -6.16 9.25 23.71
CA MET A 2 -5.52 8.03 23.25
C MET A 2 -3.99 8.17 23.25
N LYS A 3 -3.29 7.07 23.49
CA LYS A 3 -1.84 7.02 23.63
C LYS A 3 -1.25 5.87 22.82
N THR A 4 0.02 6.00 22.46
CA THR A 4 0.79 4.87 21.93
C THR A 4 0.73 3.70 22.92
N GLY A 5 0.40 2.51 22.42
CA GLY A 5 0.20 1.30 23.22
C GLY A 5 -1.27 0.98 23.53
N ASP A 6 -2.20 1.93 23.35
CA ASP A 6 -3.61 1.67 23.60
C ASP A 6 -4.14 0.61 22.62
N TYR A 7 -4.88 -0.36 23.17
CA TYR A 7 -5.64 -1.30 22.36
C TYR A 7 -6.95 -0.65 21.90
N VAL A 8 -7.25 -0.77 20.62
CA VAL A 8 -8.46 -0.17 20.05
C VAL A 8 -9.22 -1.15 19.19
N GLN A 9 -10.54 -0.93 19.13
CA GLN A 9 -11.41 -1.44 18.09
C GLN A 9 -11.82 -0.27 17.20
N ILE A 10 -11.67 -0.43 15.89
CA ILE A 10 -12.22 0.51 14.90
C ILE A 10 -13.74 0.31 14.84
N ARG A 11 -14.50 1.40 14.93
CA ARG A 11 -15.95 1.38 14.84
C ARG A 11 -16.41 1.15 13.40
N ASP A 12 -17.53 0.45 13.25
CA ASP A 12 -18.14 0.18 11.95
C ASP A 12 -18.44 1.46 11.15
N THR A 13 -18.77 2.56 11.85
CA THR A 13 -19.01 3.87 11.22
C THR A 13 -17.84 4.35 10.38
N TYR A 14 -16.59 4.04 10.76
CA TYR A 14 -15.42 4.38 9.96
C TYR A 14 -15.48 3.75 8.56
N PHE A 15 -15.91 2.49 8.47
CA PHE A 15 -15.98 1.78 7.20
C PHE A 15 -17.23 2.15 6.39
N THR A 16 -18.30 2.60 7.06
CA THR A 16 -19.46 3.19 6.40
C THR A 16 -19.15 4.57 5.82
N ASP A 17 -18.40 5.40 6.54
CA ASP A 17 -18.07 6.77 6.11
C ASP A 17 -16.95 6.79 5.05
N HIS A 18 -16.19 5.69 4.92
CA HIS A 18 -15.10 5.51 3.97
C HIS A 18 -15.27 4.21 3.15
N GLU A 19 -16.36 4.11 2.38
CA GLU A 19 -16.68 2.90 1.59
C GLU A 19 -15.69 2.60 0.47
N ASP A 20 -14.89 3.59 0.06
CA ASP A 20 -13.90 3.53 -1.02
C ASP A 20 -12.53 2.99 -0.59
N LEU A 21 -12.35 2.71 0.71
CA LEU A 21 -11.12 2.13 1.23
C LEU A 21 -10.74 0.86 0.46
N LYS A 22 -9.44 0.67 0.27
CA LYS A 22 -8.89 -0.52 -0.39
C LYS A 22 -7.97 -1.28 0.55
N GLU A 23 -7.88 -2.59 0.29
CA GLU A 23 -6.90 -3.48 0.92
C GLU A 23 -6.96 -3.57 2.46
N PHE A 24 -8.02 -3.10 3.10
CA PHE A 24 -8.23 -3.28 4.53
C PHE A 24 -8.72 -4.71 4.85
N LEU A 25 -8.42 -5.19 6.05
CA LEU A 25 -8.80 -6.47 6.62
C LEU A 25 -10.28 -6.46 7.04
N ILE A 26 -11.21 -6.27 6.11
CA ILE A 26 -12.59 -6.69 6.35
C ILE A 26 -12.86 -7.89 5.47
N ASN A 27 -13.04 -9.02 6.14
CA ASN A 27 -13.82 -10.08 5.55
C ASN A 27 -15.29 -9.69 5.75
N LYS A 28 -15.95 -9.22 4.68
CA LYS A 28 -17.37 -8.82 4.69
C LYS A 28 -18.29 -9.96 5.17
N GLU A 29 -17.82 -11.21 5.10
CA GLU A 29 -18.55 -12.40 5.54
C GLU A 29 -18.27 -12.80 7.01
N GLU A 30 -17.14 -12.41 7.61
CA GLU A 30 -16.72 -12.87 8.95
C GLU A 30 -16.81 -11.80 10.06
N ARG A 31 -17.25 -10.56 9.78
CA ARG A 31 -17.36 -9.47 10.78
C ARG A 31 -16.14 -9.37 11.69
N ARG A 32 -14.93 -9.47 11.13
CA ARG A 32 -13.70 -9.36 11.93
C ARG A 32 -13.61 -7.94 12.45
N LEU A 33 -13.72 -7.81 13.78
CA LEU A 33 -13.46 -6.55 14.46
C LEU A 33 -12.02 -6.15 14.17
N TYR A 34 -11.84 -4.95 13.63
CA TYR A 34 -10.52 -4.37 13.41
C TYR A 34 -9.96 -3.95 14.76
N VAL A 35 -9.38 -4.91 15.46
CA VAL A 35 -8.70 -4.70 16.74
C VAL A 35 -7.22 -4.52 16.47
N GLY A 36 -6.60 -3.55 17.14
CA GLY A 36 -5.20 -3.22 16.94
C GLY A 36 -4.59 -2.48 18.12
N VAL A 37 -3.35 -2.06 17.93
CA VAL A 37 -2.59 -1.22 18.85
C VAL A 37 -2.37 0.13 18.20
N ILE A 38 -2.52 1.20 18.98
CA ILE A 38 -2.22 2.56 18.54
C ILE A 38 -0.73 2.84 18.62
N VAL A 39 -0.21 3.46 17.57
CA VAL A 39 1.04 4.21 17.60
C VAL A 39 0.73 5.64 17.16
N LYS A 40 1.11 6.63 17.97
CA LYS A 40 0.96 8.04 17.61
C LYS A 40 1.98 8.42 16.55
N ILE A 41 1.51 9.01 15.46
CA ILE A 41 2.33 9.64 14.43
C ILE A 41 1.84 11.09 14.31
N ASP A 42 2.67 12.05 14.69
CA ASP A 42 2.29 13.47 14.77
C ASP A 42 0.94 13.68 15.50
N ASP A 43 -0.04 14.33 14.86
CA ASP A 43 -1.39 14.56 15.38
C ASP A 43 -2.37 13.40 15.07
N GLN A 44 -1.93 12.38 14.33
CA GLN A 44 -2.76 11.27 13.86
C GLN A 44 -2.57 10.02 14.72
N ASN A 45 -3.39 9.00 14.45
CA ASN A 45 -3.32 7.70 15.11
C ASN A 45 -3.12 6.61 14.07
N ALA A 46 -2.00 5.89 14.15
CA ALA A 46 -1.76 4.70 13.36
C ALA A 46 -2.27 3.48 14.13
N CYS A 47 -3.38 2.91 13.67
CA CYS A 47 -3.91 1.67 14.22
C CYS A 47 -3.30 0.48 13.49
N ILE A 48 -2.41 -0.25 14.15
CA ILE A 48 -1.77 -1.45 13.61
C ILE A 48 -2.61 -2.67 14.00
N PRO A 49 -3.26 -3.37 13.06
CA PRO A 49 -4.17 -4.45 13.38
C PRO A 49 -3.45 -5.73 13.82
N PHE A 50 -4.13 -6.50 14.67
CA PHE A 50 -3.75 -7.86 15.01
C PHE A 50 -4.02 -8.82 13.85
N ARG A 51 -3.14 -9.81 13.69
CA ARG A 51 -3.32 -10.90 12.75
C ARG A 51 -2.95 -12.22 13.42
N SER A 52 -3.80 -13.23 13.27
CA SER A 52 -3.59 -14.56 13.85
C SER A 52 -2.49 -15.37 13.17
N LYS A 53 -2.13 -15.01 11.93
CA LYS A 53 -1.15 -15.69 11.10
C LYS A 53 -0.36 -14.70 10.25
N THR A 54 0.95 -14.82 10.23
CA THR A 54 1.84 -13.98 9.45
C THR A 54 1.53 -14.11 7.93
N PRO A 55 1.70 -13.05 7.12
CA PRO A 55 1.47 -13.10 5.68
C PRO A 55 2.32 -14.18 4.97
N ASN A 56 1.73 -14.84 3.97
CA ASN A 56 2.40 -15.87 3.15
C ASN A 56 3.34 -15.25 2.10
N ASN A 57 4.23 -14.35 2.52
CA ASN A 57 5.29 -13.78 1.72
C ASN A 57 6.45 -13.41 2.64
N GLY A 58 7.63 -13.99 2.43
CA GLY A 58 8.77 -13.83 3.34
C GLY A 58 9.22 -12.38 3.53
N ARG A 59 9.17 -11.55 2.48
CA ARG A 59 9.53 -10.13 2.56
C ARG A 59 8.50 -9.34 3.37
N VAL A 60 7.21 -9.59 3.14
CA VAL A 60 6.11 -8.97 3.90
C VAL A 60 6.17 -9.40 5.36
N ALA A 61 6.34 -10.70 5.62
CA ALA A 61 6.50 -11.24 6.97
C ALA A 61 7.66 -10.55 7.71
N ALA A 62 8.85 -10.48 7.11
CA ALA A 62 10.03 -9.92 7.76
C ALA A 62 9.95 -8.39 7.97
N ARG A 63 9.44 -7.65 6.98
CA ARG A 63 9.53 -6.18 6.95
C ARG A 63 8.22 -5.44 7.19
N GLY A 64 7.09 -6.09 6.93
CA GLY A 64 5.74 -5.52 7.05
C GLY A 64 4.98 -6.00 8.27
N THR A 65 5.59 -6.77 9.18
CA THR A 65 4.93 -7.22 10.41
C THR A 65 5.84 -7.16 11.63
N PHE A 66 5.24 -7.12 12.82
CA PHE A 66 5.93 -7.32 14.10
C PHE A 66 5.41 -8.60 14.77
N PRO A 67 6.25 -9.63 15.01
CA PRO A 67 5.80 -10.91 15.55
C PRO A 67 5.42 -10.82 17.02
N ILE A 68 4.23 -11.34 17.36
CA ILE A 68 3.68 -11.43 18.72
C ILE A 68 3.13 -12.85 18.94
N PRO A 69 3.99 -13.88 18.91
CA PRO A 69 3.54 -15.26 19.05
C PRO A 69 2.95 -15.54 20.44
N SER A 70 2.08 -16.54 20.51
CA SER A 70 1.62 -17.17 21.74
C SER A 70 1.50 -18.68 21.53
N SER A 71 1.30 -19.44 22.61
CA SER A 71 1.12 -20.90 22.52
C SER A 71 -0.06 -21.31 21.63
N THR A 72 -1.15 -20.53 21.64
CA THR A 72 -2.35 -20.79 20.83
C THR A 72 -2.28 -20.15 19.44
N ARG A 73 -1.41 -19.14 19.25
CA ARG A 73 -1.22 -18.42 17.99
C ARG A 73 0.28 -18.21 17.73
N PRO A 74 1.02 -19.27 17.32
CA PRO A 74 2.47 -19.21 17.15
C PRO A 74 2.93 -18.28 16.01
N GLU A 75 2.05 -18.01 15.05
CA GLU A 75 2.33 -17.13 13.90
C GLU A 75 1.66 -15.75 14.01
N ALA A 76 1.16 -15.37 15.20
CA ALA A 76 0.50 -14.08 15.37
C ALA A 76 1.48 -12.90 15.20
N CYS A 77 0.97 -11.82 14.62
CA CYS A 77 1.74 -10.60 14.36
C CYS A 77 0.86 -9.35 14.39
N LEU A 78 1.49 -8.19 14.55
CA LEU A 78 0.94 -6.89 14.17
C LEU A 78 1.25 -6.66 12.68
N ASP A 79 0.25 -6.35 11.86
CA ASP A 79 0.40 -6.23 10.41
C ASP A 79 0.52 -4.75 10.00
N LEU A 80 1.76 -4.28 9.83
CA LEU A 80 2.07 -2.90 9.45
C LEU A 80 1.51 -2.56 8.07
N THR A 81 1.34 -3.56 7.19
CA THR A 81 0.81 -3.33 5.84
C THR A 81 -0.67 -2.99 5.82
N LYS A 82 -1.37 -3.28 6.92
CA LYS A 82 -2.81 -3.07 7.09
C LYS A 82 -3.12 -1.96 8.10
N THR A 83 -2.13 -1.14 8.42
CA THR A 83 -2.24 0.01 9.32
C THR A 83 -3.25 1.02 8.78
N LEU A 84 -4.18 1.45 9.62
CA LEU A 84 -5.11 2.53 9.30
C LEU A 84 -4.62 3.82 9.95
N ILE A 85 -4.62 4.92 9.21
CA ILE A 85 -4.27 6.24 9.72
C ILE A 85 -5.58 6.99 9.99
N ILE A 86 -5.89 7.23 11.26
CA ILE A 86 -7.18 7.78 11.69
C ILE A 86 -6.91 8.96 12.60
N LYS A 87 -7.31 10.16 12.17
CA LYS A 87 -7.23 11.36 12.99
C LYS A 87 -8.32 11.38 14.05
N GLU A 88 -9.56 11.06 13.65
CA GLU A 88 -10.72 11.30 14.50
C GLU A 88 -10.95 10.16 15.50
N GLU A 89 -10.67 10.45 16.77
CA GLU A 89 -10.82 9.48 17.87
C GLU A 89 -12.26 8.97 18.02
N SER A 90 -13.26 9.65 17.47
CA SER A 90 -14.66 9.20 17.47
C SER A 90 -14.85 7.85 16.77
N TYR A 91 -14.00 7.52 15.79
CA TYR A 91 -13.97 6.23 15.11
C TYR A 91 -13.30 5.12 15.92
N LEU A 92 -12.70 5.46 17.05
CA LEU A 92 -11.87 4.56 17.85
C LEU A 92 -12.57 4.26 19.17
N LYS A 93 -12.60 2.98 19.52
CA LYS A 93 -13.04 2.52 20.83
C LYS A 93 -11.84 1.93 21.55
N ILE A 94 -11.35 2.64 22.57
CA ILE A 94 -10.32 2.12 23.47
C ILE A 94 -10.86 0.88 24.18
N LEU A 95 -10.06 -0.17 24.19
CA LEU A 95 -10.35 -1.43 24.84
C LEU A 95 -9.54 -1.53 26.14
N ASP A 96 -10.18 -2.01 27.20
CA ASP A 96 -9.48 -2.26 28.46
C ASP A 96 -8.57 -3.47 28.30
N GLU A 97 -7.27 -3.28 28.57
CA GLU A 97 -6.22 -4.30 28.55
C GLU A 97 -6.57 -5.54 29.39
N LYS A 98 -7.34 -5.38 30.46
CA LYS A 98 -7.78 -6.49 31.32
C LYS A 98 -8.88 -7.34 30.69
N THR A 99 -9.69 -6.78 29.80
CA THR A 99 -10.88 -7.44 29.24
C THR A 99 -10.72 -7.84 27.78
N ILE A 100 -9.75 -7.25 27.07
CA ILE A 100 -9.45 -7.61 25.69
C ILE A 100 -9.02 -9.08 25.57
N LYS A 101 -9.63 -9.79 24.63
CA LYS A 101 -9.42 -11.23 24.38
C LYS A 101 -8.16 -11.50 23.56
N ILE A 102 -7.01 -11.06 24.05
CA ILE A 102 -5.68 -11.39 23.50
C ILE A 102 -4.83 -12.09 24.58
N PRO A 103 -3.98 -13.07 24.20
CA PRO A 103 -3.12 -13.76 25.16
C PRO A 103 -2.18 -12.80 25.90
N GLU A 104 -1.99 -13.03 27.20
CA GLU A 104 -1.15 -12.18 28.05
C GLU A 104 0.30 -12.09 27.57
N THR A 105 0.82 -13.18 26.98
CA THR A 105 2.15 -13.19 26.37
C THR A 105 2.27 -12.21 25.20
N GLN A 106 1.18 -11.98 24.45
CA GLN A 106 1.16 -11.01 23.35
C GLN A 106 1.11 -9.59 23.91
N LYS A 107 0.29 -9.32 24.93
CA LYS A 107 0.23 -8.02 25.61
C LYS A 107 1.59 -7.62 26.16
N LYS A 108 2.20 -8.51 26.96
CA LYS A 108 3.54 -8.31 27.52
C LYS A 108 4.56 -7.98 26.42
N ARG A 109 4.56 -8.76 25.34
CA ARG A 109 5.48 -8.54 24.22
C ARG A 109 5.24 -7.21 23.50
N ILE A 110 4.00 -6.75 23.38
CA ILE A 110 3.69 -5.43 22.81
C ILE A 110 4.20 -4.33 23.73
N ASN A 111 3.85 -4.40 25.01
CA ASN A 111 4.22 -3.40 26.02
C ASN A 111 5.74 -3.26 26.16
N GLU A 112 6.47 -4.39 26.20
CA GLU A 112 7.94 -4.40 26.30
C GLU A 112 8.65 -3.88 25.04
N ASN A 113 7.97 -3.86 23.88
CA ASN A 113 8.59 -3.55 22.59
C ASN A 113 7.89 -2.40 21.86
N ILE A 114 7.12 -1.56 22.56
CA ILE A 114 6.30 -0.51 21.93
C ILE A 114 7.16 0.49 21.14
N ASP A 115 8.35 0.82 21.63
CA ASP A 115 9.32 1.68 20.93
C ASP A 115 9.88 1.02 19.67
N GLU A 116 10.09 -0.31 19.68
CA GLU A 116 10.53 -1.04 18.49
C GLU A 116 9.41 -1.13 17.46
N ILE A 117 8.18 -1.36 17.90
CA ILE A 117 6.98 -1.35 17.05
C ILE A 117 6.86 0.02 16.36
N GLN A 118 7.02 1.11 17.10
CA GLN A 118 7.00 2.47 16.54
C GLN A 118 8.11 2.66 15.50
N LYS A 119 9.38 2.36 15.85
CA LYS A 119 10.50 2.45 14.88
C LYS A 119 10.26 1.62 13.62
N LYS A 120 9.65 0.45 13.77
CA LYS A 120 9.34 -0.43 12.63
C LYS A 120 8.22 0.15 11.77
N LEU A 121 7.19 0.73 12.38
CA LEU A 121 6.16 1.48 11.68
C LEU A 121 6.77 2.65 10.92
N ASP A 122 7.57 3.51 11.57
CA ASP A 122 8.20 4.67 10.93
C ASP A 122 8.98 4.28 9.68
N LYS A 123 9.80 3.23 9.79
CA LYS A 123 10.56 2.68 8.66
C LYS A 123 9.66 2.13 7.55
N TYR A 124 8.52 1.51 7.90
CA TYR A 124 7.54 1.04 6.93
C TYR A 124 6.89 2.23 6.20
N LEU A 125 6.48 3.28 6.93
CA LEU A 125 5.90 4.50 6.38
C LEU A 125 6.88 5.21 5.44
N GLU A 126 8.14 5.39 5.85
CA GLU A 126 9.17 5.98 4.98
C GLU A 126 9.41 5.15 3.73
N GLY A 127 9.47 3.83 3.87
CA GLY A 127 9.65 2.91 2.75
C GLY A 127 8.50 3.02 1.75
N TYR A 128 7.27 3.12 2.26
CA TYR A 128 6.07 3.32 1.46
C TYR A 128 6.12 4.65 0.71
N LYS A 129 6.39 5.77 1.41
CA LYS A 129 6.52 7.11 0.79
C LYS A 129 7.56 7.11 -0.34
N LYS A 130 8.72 6.48 -0.13
CA LYS A 130 9.77 6.34 -1.15
C LYS A 130 9.32 5.49 -2.34
N ALA A 131 8.62 4.40 -2.10
CA ALA A 131 8.12 3.52 -3.15
C ALA A 131 7.04 4.22 -4.01
N GLU A 132 6.13 4.96 -3.37
CA GLU A 132 5.09 5.76 -4.03
C GLU A 132 5.70 6.87 -4.89
N LYS A 133 6.62 7.68 -4.34
CA LYS A 133 7.32 8.72 -5.10
C LYS A 133 8.04 8.18 -6.35
N SER A 134 8.48 6.93 -6.30
CA SER A 134 9.17 6.27 -7.43
C SER A 134 8.26 5.48 -8.38
N GLY A 135 6.93 5.47 -8.16
CA GLY A 135 5.98 4.72 -9.00
C GLY A 135 6.18 3.19 -8.95
N ARG A 136 6.61 2.66 -7.80
CA ARG A 136 6.91 1.22 -7.64
C ARG A 136 5.94 0.47 -6.74
N ILE A 137 4.93 1.12 -6.15
CA ILE A 137 3.98 0.47 -5.23
C ILE A 137 3.34 -0.77 -5.85
N SER A 138 2.83 -0.68 -7.08
CA SER A 138 2.16 -1.81 -7.75
C SER A 138 3.05 -3.05 -7.96
N ARG A 139 4.38 -2.88 -7.97
CA ARG A 139 5.36 -3.95 -8.20
C ARG A 139 6.09 -4.41 -6.93
N ASP A 140 6.12 -3.59 -5.87
CA ASP A 140 6.75 -3.98 -4.60
C ASP A 140 5.77 -4.79 -3.76
N ALA A 141 6.06 -6.08 -3.59
CA ALA A 141 5.23 -6.99 -2.80
C ALA A 141 5.00 -6.50 -1.35
N LEU A 142 5.90 -5.67 -0.80
CA LEU A 142 5.75 -5.09 0.54
C LEU A 142 4.65 -4.03 0.62
N PHE A 143 4.34 -3.37 -0.50
CA PHE A 143 3.47 -2.18 -0.51
C PHE A 143 2.26 -2.29 -1.44
N LYS A 144 2.28 -3.18 -2.45
CA LYS A 144 1.20 -3.30 -3.45
C LYS A 144 -0.19 -3.54 -2.88
N PHE A 145 -0.27 -4.14 -1.69
CA PHE A 145 -1.50 -4.42 -0.96
C PHE A 145 -1.57 -3.67 0.36
N SER A 146 -0.88 -2.54 0.46
CA SER A 146 -0.88 -1.71 1.67
C SER A 146 -2.17 -0.90 1.76
N THR A 147 -2.71 -0.75 2.95
CA THR A 147 -3.81 0.20 3.24
C THR A 147 -3.36 1.66 3.16
N LEU A 148 -2.04 1.93 3.19
CA LEU A 148 -1.50 3.29 3.09
C LEU A 148 -1.80 3.98 1.75
N GLN A 149 -2.30 3.24 0.75
CA GLN A 149 -2.82 3.83 -0.49
C GLN A 149 -4.04 4.72 -0.28
N ASN A 150 -4.75 4.53 0.83
CA ASN A 150 -5.90 5.33 1.19
C ASN A 150 -5.53 6.63 1.93
N TYR A 151 -4.26 6.79 2.33
CA TYR A 151 -3.84 7.83 3.28
C TYR A 151 -2.71 8.71 2.75
N HIS A 152 -2.69 8.97 1.44
CA HIS A 152 -1.61 9.76 0.83
C HIS A 152 -1.59 11.20 1.36
N GLU A 153 -2.75 11.80 1.61
CA GLU A 153 -2.88 13.15 2.14
C GLU A 153 -2.33 13.24 3.57
N GLU A 154 -2.76 12.31 4.43
CA GLU A 154 -2.33 12.17 5.82
C GLU A 154 -0.83 11.92 5.93
N LEU A 155 -0.27 11.18 4.97
CA LEU A 155 1.16 10.88 4.88
C LEU A 155 1.99 12.01 4.24
N GLY A 156 1.34 13.09 3.77
CA GLY A 156 1.99 14.22 3.11
C GLY A 156 2.55 13.90 1.72
N ILE A 157 2.04 12.87 1.05
CA ILE A 157 2.43 12.48 -0.31
C ILE A 157 1.66 13.37 -1.29
N LYS A 158 2.26 14.48 -1.69
CA LYS A 158 1.71 15.33 -2.74
C LYS A 158 1.86 14.64 -4.09
N LYS A 159 0.76 14.52 -4.85
CA LYS A 159 0.84 14.17 -6.27
C LYS A 159 1.52 15.33 -6.99
N GLU A 160 2.82 15.19 -7.28
CA GLU A 160 3.44 16.00 -8.32
C GLU A 160 2.78 15.57 -9.62
N PHE A 161 1.81 16.36 -10.10
CA PHE A 161 1.34 16.23 -11.48
C PHE A 161 2.55 16.52 -12.37
N LYS A 162 3.20 15.46 -12.84
CA LYS A 162 4.05 15.57 -14.02
C LYS A 162 3.08 15.91 -15.14
N VAL A 163 3.07 17.19 -15.54
CA VAL A 163 2.60 17.57 -16.87
C VAL A 163 3.57 16.87 -17.81
N GLU A 164 3.20 15.67 -18.25
CA GLU A 164 3.85 15.05 -19.40
C GLU A 164 3.52 15.97 -20.57
N ASN A 165 4.49 16.80 -20.96
CA ASN A 165 4.45 17.45 -22.25
C ASN A 165 4.52 16.33 -23.31
N GLU A 166 3.36 15.82 -23.72
CA GLU A 166 3.19 14.88 -24.84
C GLU A 166 3.48 15.54 -26.21
N LYS A 167 4.56 16.31 -26.31
CA LYS A 167 4.98 16.94 -27.56
C LYS A 167 6.47 16.83 -27.80
N GLU A 168 7.08 15.67 -27.60
CA GLU A 168 8.43 15.43 -28.18
C GLU A 168 8.90 13.98 -28.28
N LYS A 169 7.99 12.99 -28.34
CA LYS A 169 8.38 11.59 -28.58
C LYS A 169 8.18 11.06 -29.99
N ASP A 170 7.63 11.86 -30.91
CA ASP A 170 7.22 11.36 -32.23
C ASP A 170 8.14 11.78 -33.40
N ARG A 171 9.37 12.22 -33.13
CA ARG A 171 10.30 12.65 -34.20
C ARG A 171 11.49 11.75 -34.48
N ASN A 172 11.76 10.73 -33.65
CA ASN A 172 12.92 9.85 -33.83
C ASN A 172 12.58 8.36 -33.65
N ASP A 173 11.50 7.87 -34.28
CA ASP A 173 11.31 6.42 -34.45
C ASP A 173 11.96 5.97 -35.79
N PRO A 174 13.06 5.19 -35.76
CA PRO A 174 13.73 4.68 -36.97
C PRO A 174 12.85 3.78 -37.85
N LYS A 175 11.64 3.41 -37.42
CA LYS A 175 10.68 2.66 -38.24
C LYS A 175 9.99 3.51 -39.31
N VAL A 176 9.86 4.83 -39.11
CA VAL A 176 9.15 5.71 -40.07
C VAL A 176 9.99 5.97 -41.32
N GLU A 177 11.32 6.04 -41.19
CA GLU A 177 12.24 6.31 -42.31
C GLU A 177 12.31 5.13 -43.30
N ASN A 178 12.21 3.89 -42.81
CA ASN A 178 12.20 2.70 -43.68
C ASN A 178 10.87 2.55 -44.45
N ALA A 179 9.74 2.90 -43.84
CA ALA A 179 8.43 2.81 -44.50
C ALA A 179 8.29 3.79 -45.68
N GLN A 180 8.90 4.97 -45.58
CA GLN A 180 8.89 5.97 -46.66
C GLN A 180 9.78 5.53 -47.85
N LYS A 181 10.95 4.95 -47.57
CA LYS A 181 11.85 4.42 -48.61
C LYS A 181 11.24 3.23 -49.36
N ASP A 182 10.49 2.37 -48.66
CA ASP A 182 9.81 1.22 -49.29
C ASP A 182 8.61 1.63 -50.14
N GLN A 183 7.83 2.63 -49.71
CA GLN A 183 6.76 3.20 -50.54
C GLN A 183 7.31 3.87 -51.82
N GLU A 184 8.44 4.57 -51.71
CA GLU A 184 9.05 5.23 -52.87
C GLU A 184 9.62 4.19 -53.87
N ARG A 185 10.24 3.10 -53.38
CA ARG A 185 10.63 1.96 -54.23
C ARG A 185 9.43 1.33 -54.94
N HIS A 186 8.32 1.12 -54.24
CA HIS A 186 7.12 0.53 -54.82
C HIS A 186 6.49 1.42 -55.90
N ARG A 187 6.45 2.74 -55.69
CA ARG A 187 5.96 3.71 -56.71
C ARG A 187 6.86 3.72 -57.95
N ARG A 188 8.18 3.67 -57.77
CA ARG A 188 9.14 3.66 -58.88
C ARG A 188 9.05 2.38 -59.72
N LEU A 189 8.85 1.23 -59.07
CA LEU A 189 8.60 -0.05 -59.74
C LEU A 189 7.28 -0.07 -60.51
N ALA A 190 6.21 0.50 -59.94
CA ALA A 190 4.91 0.60 -60.61
C ALA A 190 4.97 1.46 -61.88
N TYR A 191 5.66 2.61 -61.82
CA TYR A 191 5.87 3.51 -62.96
C TYR A 191 6.66 2.84 -64.09
N MET A 192 7.76 2.13 -63.77
CA MET A 192 8.55 1.38 -64.76
C MET A 192 7.74 0.26 -65.44
N ARG A 193 6.81 -0.38 -64.70
CA ARG A 193 5.94 -1.45 -65.22
C ARG A 193 4.87 -0.92 -66.18
N GLN A 194 4.44 0.32 -65.98
CA GLN A 194 3.45 1.01 -66.81
C GLN A 194 4.08 1.52 -68.12
N MET A 195 5.29 2.08 -68.05
CA MET A 195 6.07 2.53 -69.22
C MET A 195 6.61 1.38 -70.10
N GLY A 196 6.70 0.17 -69.55
CA GLY A 196 7.13 -1.04 -70.29
C GLY A 196 6.02 -1.78 -71.04
N ARG A 197 4.77 -1.28 -71.03
CA ARG A 197 3.62 -1.86 -71.74
C ARG A 197 3.16 -1.07 -72.97
N GLU A 198 3.83 0.04 -73.30
CA GLU A 198 3.55 0.87 -74.47
C GLU A 198 4.64 0.74 -75.57
N ARG A 199 5.11 -0.49 -75.83
CA ARG A 199 5.90 -0.81 -77.03
C ARG A 199 5.37 -2.05 -77.72
#